data_AF-A0A835IKU5-F1
#
_entry.id   AF-A0A835IKU5-F1
#
_cell.length_a   1.000
_cell.length_b   1.000
_cell.length_c   1.000
_cell.angle_alpha   90.00
_cell.angle_beta   90.00
_cell.angle_gamma   90.00
#
_symmetry.space_group_name_H-M   'P 1'
#
loop_
_entity.id
_entity.type
_entity.pdbx_description
1 polymer ?
#
loop_
_entity_poly.entity_id
_entity_poly.type
_entity_poly.pdbx_seq_one_letter_code
_entity_poly.pdbx_strand_id
1 'polypeptide(L)'
;MTTSPPQANYDVITTTTDGPVMRFMNKRLRALKKKYNKILQIEEASSQGKPINKDQEEVLKTKPLILTLLDEYEKLHVTHVLIVVQEEVFLNNKPKEEKDDDDVVEKKVEKGGVSGANEIQEFHEVMV
;
A
#
# COMPACT_ATOMS: atom_id res chain seq x y z
N MET A 1 18.92 -26.08 -12.98
CA MET A 1 18.93 -25.43 -11.65
C MET A 1 18.12 -24.15 -11.77
N THR A 2 16.88 -24.16 -11.27
CA THR A 2 15.96 -23.02 -11.35
C THR A 2 16.06 -22.23 -10.05
N THR A 3 16.85 -21.16 -10.04
CA THR A 3 16.93 -20.27 -8.88
C THR A 3 15.70 -19.37 -8.85
N SER A 4 14.78 -19.66 -7.93
CA SER A 4 13.63 -18.81 -7.61
C SER A 4 14.10 -17.45 -7.09
N PRO A 5 13.43 -16.33 -7.43
CA PRO A 5 13.81 -15.01 -6.93
C PRO A 5 13.67 -14.90 -5.39
N PRO A 6 14.42 -13.99 -4.74
CA PRO A 6 14.49 -13.85 -3.29
C PRO A 6 13.12 -13.67 -2.64
N GLN A 7 12.85 -14.52 -1.64
CA GLN A 7 11.60 -14.54 -0.92
C GLN A 7 11.48 -13.43 0.18
N ALA A 8 11.78 -12.15 -0.11
CA ALA A 8 11.70 -11.08 0.91
C ALA A 8 10.52 -10.07 0.84
N ASN A 9 9.63 -10.07 -0.16
CA ASN A 9 8.68 -8.96 -0.39
C ASN A 9 7.17 -9.30 -0.47
N TYR A 10 6.71 -10.56 -0.35
CA TYR A 10 5.25 -10.86 -0.29
C TYR A 10 4.63 -10.60 1.08
N ASP A 11 5.41 -10.55 2.15
CA ASP A 11 4.86 -10.42 3.50
C ASP A 11 4.32 -9.01 3.73
N VAL A 12 4.92 -7.97 3.14
CA VAL A 12 4.39 -6.60 3.21
C VAL A 12 3.08 -6.50 2.43
N ILE A 13 3.02 -6.99 1.19
CA ILE A 13 1.84 -6.85 0.30
C ILE A 13 0.63 -7.67 0.78
N THR A 14 0.87 -8.85 1.37
CA THR A 14 -0.21 -9.65 1.98
C THR A 14 -0.72 -9.03 3.29
N THR A 15 0.12 -8.31 4.04
CA THR A 15 -0.33 -7.56 5.22
C THR A 15 -1.10 -6.28 4.88
N THR A 16 -0.86 -5.64 3.73
CA THR A 16 -1.61 -4.44 3.31
C THR A 16 -2.99 -4.79 2.75
N THR A 17 -3.14 -5.92 2.05
CA THR A 17 -4.43 -6.35 1.48
C THR A 17 -5.29 -7.19 2.43
N ASP A 18 -4.68 -7.87 3.42
CA ASP A 18 -5.37 -8.74 4.38
C ASP A 18 -5.02 -8.44 5.85
N GLY A 19 -4.62 -7.19 6.11
CA GLY A 19 -4.31 -6.70 7.45
C GLY A 19 -5.54 -6.65 8.38
N PRO A 20 -5.33 -6.57 9.70
CA PRO A 20 -6.42 -6.53 10.69
C PRO A 20 -7.49 -5.47 10.40
N VAL A 21 -7.08 -4.32 9.87
CA VAL A 21 -7.98 -3.21 9.48
C VAL A 21 -8.84 -3.60 8.26
N MET A 22 -8.24 -4.17 7.21
CA MET A 22 -8.97 -4.66 6.03
C MET A 22 -9.97 -5.76 6.40
N ARG A 23 -9.57 -6.69 7.28
CA ARG A 23 -10.48 -7.73 7.79
C ARG A 23 -11.66 -7.15 8.54
N PHE A 24 -11.43 -6.13 9.37
CA PHE A 24 -12.50 -5.41 10.07
C PHE A 24 -13.44 -4.69 9.09
N MET A 25 -12.90 -3.96 8.12
CA MET A 25 -13.70 -3.25 7.11
C MET A 25 -14.54 -4.22 6.29
N ASN A 26 -13.95 -5.32 5.83
CA ASN A 26 -14.66 -6.38 5.11
C ASN A 26 -15.76 -7.02 5.95
N LYS A 27 -15.50 -7.29 7.23
CA LYS A 27 -16.52 -7.80 8.16
C LYS A 27 -17.67 -6.81 8.33
N ARG A 28 -17.36 -5.52 8.47
CA ARG A 28 -18.36 -4.45 8.61
C ARG A 28 -19.20 -4.32 7.35
N LEU A 29 -18.58 -4.28 6.18
CA LEU A 29 -19.27 -4.25 4.87
C LEU A 29 -20.19 -5.45 4.70
N ARG A 30 -19.73 -6.68 5.00
CA ARG A 30 -20.56 -7.88 4.95
C ARG A 30 -21.76 -7.80 5.90
N ALA A 31 -21.56 -7.31 7.12
CA ALA A 31 -22.64 -7.14 8.09
C ALA A 31 -23.69 -6.10 7.62
N LEU A 32 -23.25 -4.97 7.06
CA LEU A 32 -24.12 -3.94 6.51
C LEU A 32 -24.91 -4.45 5.30
N LYS A 33 -24.25 -5.16 4.37
CA LYS A 33 -24.91 -5.82 3.22
C LYS A 33 -25.98 -6.82 3.68
N LYS A 34 -25.69 -7.62 4.72
CA LYS A 34 -26.70 -8.54 5.30
C LYS A 34 -27.90 -7.79 5.87
N LYS A 35 -27.69 -6.69 6.60
CA LYS A 35 -28.79 -5.87 7.13
C LYS A 35 -29.62 -5.23 6.02
N TYR A 36 -28.96 -4.69 5.00
CA TYR A 36 -29.63 -4.13 3.83
C TYR A 36 -30.46 -5.18 3.08
N ASN A 37 -29.92 -6.39 2.86
CA ASN A 37 -30.67 -7.48 2.24
C ASN A 37 -31.89 -7.88 3.09
N LYS A 38 -31.79 -7.86 4.42
CA LYS A 38 -32.93 -8.11 5.30
C LYS A 38 -34.02 -7.05 5.14
N ILE A 39 -33.64 -5.79 4.99
CA ILE A 39 -34.56 -4.68 4.71
C ILE A 39 -35.28 -4.92 3.38
N LEU A 40 -34.55 -5.25 2.31
CA LEU A 40 -35.15 -5.54 1.01
C LEU A 40 -36.18 -6.67 1.07
N GLN A 41 -35.88 -7.75 1.81
CA GLN A 41 -36.84 -8.85 2.01
C GLN A 41 -38.11 -8.40 2.75
N ILE A 42 -37.98 -7.49 3.73
CA ILE A 42 -39.15 -6.94 4.45
C ILE A 42 -39.95 -6.02 3.52
N GLU A 43 -39.29 -5.20 2.71
CA GLU A 43 -39.94 -4.32 1.73
C GLU A 43 -40.69 -5.12 0.66
N GLU A 44 -40.11 -6.21 0.16
CA GLU A 44 -40.76 -7.12 -0.78
C GLU A 44 -41.96 -7.84 -0.14
N ALA A 45 -41.82 -8.32 1.11
CA ALA A 45 -42.93 -8.92 1.82
C ALA A 45 -44.08 -7.91 2.03
N SER A 46 -43.74 -6.66 2.33
CA SER A 46 -44.70 -5.56 2.48
C SER A 46 -45.40 -5.22 1.17
N SER A 47 -44.69 -5.20 0.05
CA SER A 47 -45.30 -4.91 -1.26
C SER A 47 -46.24 -6.03 -1.72
N GLN A 48 -46.00 -7.26 -1.25
CA GLN A 48 -46.92 -8.40 -1.38
C GLN A 48 -48.12 -8.35 -0.41
N GLY A 49 -48.25 -7.30 0.40
CA GLY A 49 -49.38 -7.10 1.32
C GLY A 49 -49.29 -7.87 2.64
N LYS A 50 -48.12 -8.43 2.99
CA LYS A 50 -47.95 -9.09 4.30
C LYS A 50 -47.94 -8.03 5.41
N PRO A 51 -48.60 -8.28 6.56
CA PRO A 51 -48.61 -7.35 7.67
C PRO A 51 -47.20 -7.21 8.27
N ILE A 52 -46.76 -5.97 8.43
CA ILE A 52 -45.49 -5.61 9.07
C ILE A 52 -45.69 -5.53 10.59
N ASN A 53 -44.76 -6.08 11.37
CA ASN A 53 -44.73 -5.90 12.82
C ASN A 53 -43.89 -4.68 13.24
N LYS A 54 -43.99 -4.24 14.50
CA LYS A 54 -43.26 -3.05 14.99
C LYS A 54 -41.75 -3.16 14.84
N ASP A 55 -41.18 -4.32 15.14
CA ASP A 55 -39.73 -4.55 15.02
C ASP A 55 -39.24 -4.42 13.57
N GLN A 56 -40.03 -4.90 12.60
CA GLN A 56 -39.74 -4.74 11.18
C GLN A 56 -39.82 -3.28 10.74
N GLU A 57 -40.78 -2.52 11.27
CA GLU A 57 -40.88 -1.08 11.00
C GLU A 57 -39.64 -0.32 11.49
N GLU A 58 -39.14 -0.65 12.69
CA GLU A 58 -37.88 -0.10 13.21
C GLU A 58 -36.69 -0.47 12.31
N VAL A 59 -36.63 -1.72 11.83
CA VAL A 59 -35.61 -2.16 10.88
C VAL A 59 -35.69 -1.36 9.57
N LEU A 60 -36.89 -1.13 9.02
CA LEU A 60 -37.07 -0.32 7.82
C LEU A 60 -36.62 1.14 8.02
N LYS A 61 -36.88 1.73 9.20
CA LYS A 61 -36.40 3.08 9.56
C LYS A 61 -34.88 3.20 9.53
N THR A 62 -34.14 2.11 9.76
CA THR A 62 -32.66 2.12 9.70
C THR A 62 -32.09 2.10 8.27
N LYS A 63 -32.93 1.96 7.23
CA LYS A 63 -32.48 1.88 5.83
C LYS A 63 -31.60 3.04 5.37
N PRO A 64 -31.94 4.32 5.59
CA PRO A 64 -31.11 5.43 5.14
C PRO A 64 -29.72 5.40 5.78
N LEU A 65 -29.66 5.13 7.10
CA LEU A 65 -28.41 5.01 7.83
C LEU A 65 -27.52 3.88 7.28
N ILE A 66 -28.10 2.71 6.99
CA ILE A 66 -27.34 1.58 6.45
C ILE A 66 -26.79 1.91 5.06
N LEU A 67 -27.55 2.60 4.21
CA LEU A 67 -27.09 3.01 2.89
C LEU A 67 -25.93 4.01 2.96
N THR A 68 -26.03 5.03 3.83
CA THR A 68 -24.93 5.98 4.04
C THR A 68 -23.67 5.28 4.54
N LEU A 69 -23.80 4.40 5.54
CA LEU A 69 -22.67 3.63 6.06
C LEU A 69 -22.09 2.68 5.01
N LEU A 70 -22.91 2.12 4.12
CA LEU A 70 -22.42 1.26 3.05
C LEU A 70 -21.54 2.06 2.08
N ASP A 71 -22.02 3.22 1.63
CA ASP A 71 -21.31 4.10 0.70
C ASP A 71 -19.98 4.61 1.29
N GLU A 72 -20.00 5.08 2.55
CA GLU A 72 -18.79 5.52 3.25
C GLU A 72 -17.74 4.40 3.36
N TYR A 73 -18.14 3.19 3.77
CA TYR A 73 -17.21 2.08 3.90
C TYR A 73 -16.72 1.54 2.55
N GLU A 74 -17.55 1.60 1.51
CA GLU A 74 -17.11 1.24 0.15
C GLU A 74 -16.08 2.23 -0.38
N LYS A 75 -16.27 3.54 -0.13
CA LYS A 75 -15.28 4.57 -0.46
C LYS A 75 -13.98 4.35 0.29
N LEU A 76 -14.02 4.11 1.61
CA LEU A 76 -12.81 3.83 2.39
C LEU A 76 -12.06 2.59 1.89
N HIS A 77 -12.79 1.53 1.54
CA HIS A 77 -12.19 0.33 0.96
C HIS A 77 -11.51 0.63 -0.39
N VAL A 78 -12.19 1.34 -1.29
CA VAL A 78 -11.63 1.72 -2.59
C VAL A 78 -10.42 2.64 -2.44
N THR A 79 -10.50 3.65 -1.57
CA THR A 79 -9.37 4.56 -1.29
C THR A 79 -8.17 3.80 -0.75
N HIS A 80 -8.37 2.84 0.16
CA HIS A 80 -7.28 2.03 0.68
C HIS A 80 -6.62 1.19 -0.44
N VAL A 81 -7.42 0.50 -1.25
CA VAL A 81 -6.88 -0.28 -2.39
C VAL A 81 -6.08 0.61 -3.35
N LEU A 82 -6.59 1.82 -3.65
CA LEU A 82 -5.89 2.77 -4.51
C LEU A 82 -4.54 3.21 -3.94
N ILE A 83 -4.49 3.52 -2.63
CA ILE A 83 -3.25 3.92 -1.94
C ILE A 83 -2.20 2.81 -2.03
N VAL A 84 -2.58 1.56 -1.75
CA VAL A 84 -1.66 0.41 -1.82
C VAL A 84 -1.11 0.25 -3.24
N VAL A 85 -1.97 0.32 -4.25
CA VAL A 85 -1.54 0.22 -5.66
C VAL A 85 -0.60 1.36 -6.04
N GLN A 86 -0.86 2.59 -5.59
CA GLN A 86 0.02 3.74 -5.85
C GLN A 86 1.39 3.58 -5.18
N GLU A 87 1.43 3.08 -3.95
CA GLU A 87 2.67 2.80 -3.24
C GLU A 87 3.50 1.73 -3.97
N GLU A 88 2.88 0.64 -4.42
CA GLU A 88 3.54 -0.40 -5.20
C GLU A 88 4.13 0.15 -6.51
N VAL A 89 3.36 0.94 -7.26
CA VAL A 89 3.84 1.58 -8.49
C VAL A 89 5.00 2.54 -8.21
N PHE A 90 4.92 3.33 -7.13
CA PHE A 90 6.00 4.24 -6.75
C PHE A 90 7.28 3.50 -6.38
N LEU A 91 7.19 2.43 -5.60
CA LEU A 91 8.34 1.60 -5.22
C LEU A 91 8.99 0.91 -6.44
N ASN A 92 8.18 0.43 -7.38
CA ASN A 92 8.68 -0.20 -8.61
C ASN A 92 9.34 0.79 -9.58
N ASN A 93 8.96 2.07 -9.52
CA ASN A 93 9.49 3.14 -10.38
C ASN A 93 10.69 3.88 -9.76
N LYS A 94 11.12 3.53 -8.54
CA LYS A 94 12.35 4.11 -7.99
C LYS A 94 13.54 3.66 -8.85
N PRO A 95 14.38 4.59 -9.34
CA PRO A 95 15.62 4.21 -10.01
C PRO A 95 16.43 3.36 -9.04
N LYS A 96 16.90 2.20 -9.52
CA LYS A 96 17.85 1.39 -8.76
C LYS A 96 19.09 2.26 -8.57
N GLU A 97 19.41 2.63 -7.34
CA GLU A 97 20.75 3.15 -7.04
C GLU A 97 21.72 2.04 -7.43
N GLU A 98 22.46 2.26 -8.52
CA GLU A 98 23.63 1.46 -8.88
C GLU A 98 24.57 1.55 -7.67
N LYS A 99 24.75 0.42 -6.97
CA LYS A 99 25.92 0.26 -6.14
C LYS A 99 27.07 0.11 -7.12
N ASP A 100 27.92 1.12 -7.19
CA ASP A 100 29.22 1.02 -7.84
C ASP A 100 29.91 -0.23 -7.31
N ASP A 101 30.09 -1.23 -8.18
CA ASP A 101 30.93 -2.38 -7.91
C ASP A 101 32.37 -1.87 -7.78
N ASP A 102 32.85 -1.76 -6.54
CA ASP A 102 34.27 -1.80 -6.21
C ASP A 102 34.82 -3.15 -6.69
N ASP A 103 35.25 -3.23 -7.96
CA ASP A 103 36.04 -4.35 -8.45
C ASP A 103 37.46 -3.93 -8.82
N VAL A 104 38.36 -4.64 -8.16
CA VAL A 104 39.81 -4.56 -8.14
C VAL A 104 40.36 -4.74 -9.55
N VAL A 105 41.01 -3.70 -10.10
CA VAL A 105 41.96 -3.89 -11.21
C VAL A 105 43.38 -3.72 -10.68
N GLU A 106 43.90 -4.85 -10.25
CA GLU A 106 45.31 -5.11 -9.99
C GLU A 106 46.12 -4.82 -11.27
N LYS A 107 46.74 -3.64 -11.36
CA LYS A 107 47.76 -3.34 -12.38
C LYS A 107 49.15 -3.47 -11.78
N LYS A 108 49.74 -4.66 -11.93
CA LYS A 108 51.19 -4.84 -11.98
C LYS A 108 51.75 -3.95 -13.10
N VAL A 109 52.54 -2.94 -12.76
CA VAL A 109 53.56 -2.38 -13.67
C VAL A 109 54.86 -2.18 -12.89
N GLU A 110 55.93 -2.55 -13.59
CA GLU A 110 57.25 -2.88 -13.14
C GLU A 110 58.05 -1.71 -12.54
N LYS A 111 59.07 -2.11 -11.76
CA LYS A 111 60.09 -1.24 -11.18
C LYS A 111 60.89 -0.53 -12.27
N GLY A 112 61.01 0.80 -12.17
CA GLY A 112 62.10 1.54 -12.79
C GLY A 112 61.84 3.04 -12.89
N GLY A 113 62.76 3.85 -12.35
CA GLY A 113 62.92 5.25 -12.78
C GLY A 113 62.63 6.31 -11.73
N VAL A 114 63.69 6.80 -11.12
CA VAL A 114 63.81 8.00 -10.28
C VAL A 114 63.41 9.27 -11.04
N SER A 115 62.80 10.24 -10.35
CA SER A 115 63.20 11.66 -10.31
C SER A 115 62.01 12.62 -10.21
N GLY A 116 62.16 13.64 -9.36
CA GLY A 116 61.59 14.96 -9.64
C GLY A 116 60.46 15.38 -8.71
N ALA A 117 60.85 16.11 -7.67
CA ALA A 117 59.98 17.00 -6.91
C ALA A 117 59.13 17.88 -7.84
N ASN A 118 57.89 18.17 -7.44
CA ASN A 118 57.33 19.49 -7.67
C ASN A 118 56.37 19.90 -6.56
N GLU A 119 56.57 21.15 -6.21
CA GLU A 119 56.19 21.90 -5.03
C GLU A 119 54.71 22.30 -5.10
N ILE A 120 53.98 22.06 -4.01
CA ILE A 120 52.61 22.55 -3.83
C ILE A 120 52.71 24.05 -3.56
N GLN A 121 52.25 24.87 -4.50
CA GLN A 121 52.13 26.31 -4.31
C GLN A 121 50.83 26.58 -3.53
N GLU A 122 50.96 26.62 -2.20
CA GLU A 122 49.88 26.91 -1.26
C GLU A 122 49.63 28.43 -1.24
N PHE A 123 48.57 28.87 -1.92
CA PHE A 123 48.03 30.21 -1.75
C PHE A 123 47.28 30.27 -0.42
N HIS A 124 47.81 30.99 0.57
CA HIS A 124 47.02 31.50 1.69
C HIS A 124 47.21 33.02 1.82
N GLU A 125 46.22 33.71 1.29
CA GLU A 125 45.46 34.80 1.89
C GLU A 125 46.18 35.83 2.77
N VAL A 126 46.17 37.05 2.24
CA VAL A 126 46.49 38.32 2.86
C VAL A 126 45.65 38.57 4.10
N MET A 127 46.30 38.81 5.24
CA MET A 127 45.75 39.68 6.29
C MET A 127 46.88 40.26 7.16
N VAL A 128 47.41 41.43 6.78
CA VAL A 128 47.74 42.61 7.64
C VAL A 128 47.77 43.85 6.75
#